data_AF-A0A1V3QDU4-F1
#
_entry.id   AF-A0A1V3QDU4-F1
#
_cell.length_a   1.000
_cell.length_b   1.000
_cell.length_c   1.000
_cell.angle_alpha   90.00
_cell.angle_beta   90.00
_cell.angle_gamma   90.00
#
_symmetry.space_group_name_H-M   'P 1'
#
loop_
_entity.id
_entity.type
_entity.pdbx_description
1 polymer ?
#
loop_
_entity_poly.entity_id
_entity_poly.type
_entity_poly.pdbx_seq_one_letter_code
_entity_poly.pdbx_strand_id
1 'polypeptide(L)'
;MDWLTFLAPCAHAHAIDGGQVLSLAPGGELQWMSRKRASVRGSFDTCLTIRTATHTPDPLTHVEISGNPVKFFQGHNLWGSDDVHALVVHTLDHLSGLGDLGLLPTAEDRAAWLSGDVRLTRVDQTQSYHLGNLSDVLAWLRAAEQTAHLSHRGRGQLVKGSTLYFGQHSRRWSLKLYAKGQEIRDKGHRQEMILDLPHALAWADRTLRAELVLRSMELR
;
A
#
# COMPACT_ATOMS: atom_id res chain seq x y z
N MET A 1 1.38 -9.11 -1.48
CA MET A 1 1.75 -7.75 -1.03
C MET A 1 0.49 -6.88 -0.89
N ASP A 2 0.43 -5.96 0.09
CA ASP A 2 -0.75 -5.13 0.35
C ASP A 2 -0.57 -3.63 0.02
N TRP A 3 0.64 -3.09 0.11
CA TRP A 3 0.87 -1.66 -0.12
C TRP A 3 2.31 -1.41 -0.51
N LEU A 4 2.51 -0.47 -1.43
CA LEU A 4 3.81 0.10 -1.74
C LEU A 4 3.74 1.62 -1.74
N THR A 5 4.78 2.24 -1.23
CA THR A 5 5.09 3.65 -1.48
C THR A 5 6.54 3.74 -1.93
N PHE A 6 6.77 4.35 -3.09
CA PHE A 6 8.10 4.46 -3.67
C PHE A 6 8.27 5.74 -4.47
N LEU A 7 9.54 6.14 -4.61
CA LEU A 7 9.99 7.21 -5.48
C LEU A 7 10.77 6.56 -6.63
N ALA A 8 10.45 6.92 -7.87
CA ALA A 8 11.12 6.41 -9.06
C ALA A 8 11.45 7.55 -10.04
N PRO A 9 12.54 7.42 -10.81
CA PRO A 9 12.79 8.30 -11.94
C PRO A 9 11.66 8.14 -12.95
N CYS A 10 11.14 9.21 -13.51
CA CYS A 10 10.11 9.21 -14.54
C CYS A 10 9.98 10.65 -15.04
N ALA A 11 10.58 10.95 -16.18
CA ALA A 11 10.41 12.25 -16.83
C ALA A 11 8.93 12.48 -17.17
N HIS A 12 8.45 13.71 -17.00
CA HIS A 12 7.06 14.08 -17.25
C HIS A 12 6.91 15.55 -17.68
N ALA A 13 5.87 15.83 -18.46
CA ALA A 13 5.73 17.13 -19.14
C ALA A 13 5.31 18.29 -18.22
N HIS A 14 4.57 18.01 -17.16
CA HIS A 14 4.01 19.00 -16.25
C HIS A 14 3.89 18.44 -14.85
N ALA A 15 3.91 19.30 -13.81
CA ALA A 15 3.82 18.83 -12.43
C ALA A 15 2.50 18.08 -12.18
N ILE A 16 2.60 16.90 -11.56
CA ILE A 16 1.48 16.04 -11.19
C ILE A 16 1.16 16.30 -9.72
N ASP A 17 -0.04 16.82 -9.46
CA ASP A 17 -0.59 16.93 -8.11
C ASP A 17 -2.13 16.82 -8.12
N GLY A 18 -2.71 16.53 -6.95
CA GLY A 18 -4.15 16.45 -6.74
C GLY A 18 -4.74 17.76 -6.22
N GLY A 19 -4.16 18.89 -6.61
CA GLY A 19 -4.35 20.19 -5.99
C GLY A 19 -3.41 20.42 -4.81
N GLN A 20 -3.67 21.49 -4.07
CA GLN A 20 -2.72 22.01 -3.08
C GLN A 20 -3.44 22.38 -1.78
N VAL A 21 -2.70 22.32 -0.67
CA VAL A 21 -3.08 22.92 0.61
C VAL A 21 -2.21 24.14 0.82
N LEU A 22 -2.84 25.29 1.08
CA LEU A 22 -2.18 26.56 1.31
C LEU A 22 -2.48 27.01 2.74
N SER A 23 -1.45 27.46 3.44
CA SER A 23 -1.60 28.21 4.69
C SER A 23 -1.33 29.67 4.40
N LEU A 24 -2.33 30.50 4.66
CA LEU A 24 -2.26 31.94 4.43
C LEU A 24 -2.25 32.67 5.77
N ALA A 25 -1.44 33.72 5.88
CA ALA A 25 -1.50 34.66 6.98
C ALA A 25 -2.84 35.45 6.92
N PRO A 26 -3.26 36.12 8.01
CA PRO A 26 -4.47 36.94 8.01
C PRO A 26 -4.50 38.03 6.92
N GLY A 27 -3.32 38.52 6.49
CA GLY A 27 -3.18 39.48 5.39
C GLY A 27 -3.19 38.87 3.98
N GLY A 28 -3.37 37.56 3.85
CA GLY A 28 -3.40 36.84 2.56
C GLY A 28 -2.03 36.35 2.05
N GLU A 29 -0.94 36.63 2.76
CA GLU A 29 0.40 36.16 2.40
C GLU A 29 0.56 34.64 2.59
N LEU A 30 1.22 33.97 1.66
CA LEU A 30 1.46 32.53 1.72
C LEU A 30 2.54 32.20 2.76
N GLN A 31 2.19 31.43 3.80
CA GLN A 31 3.14 30.92 4.80
C GLN A 31 3.79 29.61 4.36
N TRP A 32 2.97 28.66 3.89
CA TRP A 32 3.47 27.40 3.34
C TRP A 32 2.44 26.78 2.39
N MET A 33 2.93 25.92 1.51
CA MET A 33 2.14 25.16 0.54
C MET A 33 2.54 23.68 0.58
N SER A 34 1.57 22.79 0.44
CA SER A 34 1.79 21.35 0.24
C SER A 34 0.99 20.83 -0.94
N ARG A 35 1.65 20.11 -1.85
CA ARG A 35 1.01 19.46 -3.00
C ARG A 35 0.36 18.15 -2.56
N LYS A 36 -0.94 18.00 -2.85
CA LYS A 36 -1.69 16.76 -2.64
C LYS A 36 -1.28 15.75 -3.70
N ARG A 37 -1.48 14.46 -3.41
CA ARG A 37 -1.33 13.42 -4.42
C ARG A 37 -2.57 13.38 -5.32
N ALA A 38 -2.37 13.29 -6.62
CA ALA A 38 -3.42 12.96 -7.56
C ALA A 38 -3.84 11.50 -7.35
N SER A 39 -5.14 11.22 -7.47
CA SER A 39 -5.66 9.85 -7.43
C SER A 39 -5.81 9.31 -8.85
N VAL A 40 -5.27 8.12 -9.10
CA VAL A 40 -5.41 7.40 -10.36
C VAL A 40 -6.34 6.23 -10.12
N ARG A 41 -7.51 6.25 -10.76
CA ARG A 41 -8.52 5.21 -10.62
C ARG A 41 -8.26 4.06 -11.59
N GLY A 42 -8.15 2.85 -11.07
CA GLY A 42 -8.06 1.62 -11.86
C GLY A 42 -9.44 1.10 -12.25
N SER A 43 -9.46 0.06 -13.09
CA SER A 43 -10.70 -0.53 -13.65
C SER A 43 -11.65 -1.11 -12.61
N PHE A 44 -11.17 -1.37 -11.39
CA PHE A 44 -11.93 -1.99 -10.30
C PHE A 44 -12.30 -1.00 -9.18
N ASP A 45 -12.39 0.29 -9.51
CA ASP A 45 -12.65 1.41 -8.57
C ASP A 45 -11.58 1.60 -7.48
N THR A 46 -10.50 0.84 -7.55
CA THR A 46 -9.33 0.92 -6.68
C THR A 46 -8.40 2.03 -7.14
N CYS A 47 -7.80 2.77 -6.21
CA CYS A 47 -6.94 3.90 -6.55
C CYS A 47 -5.49 3.69 -6.13
N LEU A 48 -4.57 4.09 -7.02
CA LEU A 48 -3.23 4.49 -6.65
C LEU A 48 -3.18 6.01 -6.50
N THR A 49 -2.15 6.52 -5.84
CA THR A 49 -1.91 7.95 -5.75
C THR A 49 -0.53 8.27 -6.28
N ILE A 50 -0.40 9.39 -6.99
CA ILE A 50 0.83 9.84 -7.64
C ILE A 50 1.03 11.34 -7.42
N ARG A 51 2.28 11.78 -7.34
CA ARG A 51 2.65 13.19 -7.45
C ARG A 51 4.06 13.33 -8.00
N THR A 52 4.39 14.50 -8.54
CA THR A 52 5.78 14.90 -8.77
C THR A 52 6.52 14.94 -7.45
N ALA A 53 7.71 14.35 -7.42
CA ALA A 53 8.59 14.41 -6.26
C ALA A 53 9.10 15.85 -6.03
N THR A 54 9.10 16.29 -4.78
CA THR A 54 9.50 17.66 -4.41
C THR A 54 10.94 17.77 -3.89
N HIS A 55 11.63 16.65 -3.73
CA HIS A 55 12.97 16.58 -3.14
C HIS A 55 13.94 15.84 -4.07
N THR A 56 13.97 16.26 -5.33
CA THR A 56 14.89 15.76 -6.35
C THR A 56 15.73 16.91 -6.91
N PRO A 57 16.96 16.65 -7.38
CA PRO A 57 17.84 17.68 -7.92
C PRO A 57 17.18 18.45 -9.07
N ASP A 58 16.53 17.69 -9.97
CA ASP A 58 15.89 18.23 -11.15
C ASP A 58 14.36 18.16 -11.04
N PRO A 59 13.64 19.22 -11.46
CA PRO A 59 12.19 19.20 -11.49
C PRO A 59 11.68 18.24 -12.56
N LEU A 60 10.50 17.66 -12.34
CA LEU A 60 9.80 16.82 -13.32
C LEU A 60 10.56 15.56 -13.78
N THR A 61 11.51 15.08 -12.99
CA THR A 61 12.29 13.87 -13.29
C THR A 61 11.89 12.67 -12.46
N HIS A 62 11.10 12.85 -11.40
CA HIS A 62 10.74 11.77 -10.49
C HIS A 62 9.30 11.90 -10.03
N VAL A 63 8.69 10.75 -9.79
CA VAL A 63 7.33 10.63 -9.26
C VAL A 63 7.35 9.83 -7.95
N GLU A 64 6.41 10.17 -7.08
CA GLU A 64 6.15 9.43 -5.86
C GLU A 64 4.78 8.76 -5.97
N ILE A 65 4.79 7.42 -5.95
CA ILE A 65 3.59 6.59 -6.09
C ILE A 65 3.29 5.92 -4.75
N SER A 66 2.01 5.82 -4.40
CA SER A 66 1.54 5.11 -3.21
C SER A 66 0.20 4.44 -3.44
N GLY A 67 0.07 3.19 -3.00
CA GLY A 67 -1.21 2.46 -2.99
C GLY A 67 -1.00 0.95 -2.93
N ASN A 68 -2.04 0.20 -3.31
CA ASN A 68 -1.98 -1.26 -3.44
C ASN A 68 -1.99 -1.66 -4.93
N PRO A 69 -0.83 -1.96 -5.54
CA PRO A 69 -0.76 -2.38 -6.94
C PRO A 69 -1.52 -3.69 -7.22
N VAL A 70 -1.48 -4.66 -6.32
CA VAL A 70 -2.20 -5.93 -6.45
C VAL A 70 -3.70 -5.66 -6.58
N LYS A 71 -4.27 -4.89 -5.66
CA LYS A 71 -5.68 -4.51 -5.70
C LYS A 71 -5.98 -3.63 -6.93
N PHE A 72 -5.06 -2.77 -7.33
CA PHE A 72 -5.21 -1.91 -8.51
C PHE A 72 -5.35 -2.71 -9.81
N PHE A 73 -4.50 -3.72 -10.01
CA PHE A 73 -4.51 -4.55 -11.22
C PHE A 73 -5.55 -5.68 -11.21
N GLN A 74 -5.96 -6.14 -10.03
CA GLN A 74 -6.77 -7.36 -9.88
C GLN A 74 -8.17 -7.09 -9.29
N GLY A 75 -8.39 -5.90 -8.72
CA GLY A 75 -9.61 -5.53 -7.98
C GLY A 75 -9.66 -6.01 -6.53
N HIS A 76 -8.85 -7.01 -6.17
CA HIS A 76 -8.80 -7.61 -4.85
C HIS A 76 -7.36 -7.84 -4.37
N ASN A 77 -7.16 -8.07 -3.08
CA ASN A 77 -5.85 -8.46 -2.51
C ASN A 77 -5.95 -9.79 -1.74
N LEU A 78 -6.91 -10.64 -2.12
CA LEU A 78 -7.11 -11.92 -1.45
C LEU A 78 -5.85 -12.79 -1.59
N TRP A 79 -5.29 -12.84 -2.79
CA TRP A 79 -3.93 -13.28 -3.11
C TRP A 79 -3.28 -12.24 -4.02
N GLY A 80 -2.01 -12.44 -4.36
CA GLY A 80 -1.28 -11.57 -5.28
C GLY A 80 0.22 -11.79 -5.18
N SER A 81 0.96 -11.16 -6.09
CA SER A 81 2.41 -11.24 -6.12
C SER A 81 3.04 -10.62 -4.85
N ASP A 82 4.16 -11.19 -4.44
CA ASP A 82 5.12 -10.69 -3.46
C ASP A 82 6.41 -10.15 -4.09
N ASP A 83 6.53 -10.23 -5.42
CA ASP A 83 7.64 -9.64 -6.17
C ASP A 83 7.49 -8.11 -6.21
N VAL A 84 8.13 -7.45 -5.25
CA VAL A 84 8.11 -5.98 -5.12
C VAL A 84 8.67 -5.31 -6.36
N HIS A 85 9.73 -5.85 -6.95
CA HIS A 85 10.39 -5.24 -8.10
C HIS A 85 9.50 -5.29 -9.33
N ALA A 86 8.97 -6.47 -9.66
CA ALA A 86 8.02 -6.62 -10.76
C ALA A 86 6.79 -5.72 -10.57
N LEU A 87 6.25 -5.64 -9.35
CA LEU A 87 5.09 -4.80 -9.06
C LEU A 87 5.39 -3.31 -9.24
N VAL A 88 6.59 -2.84 -8.89
CA VAL A 88 7.01 -1.45 -9.16
C VAL A 88 7.10 -1.20 -10.66
N VAL A 89 7.82 -2.05 -11.40
CA VAL A 89 8.01 -1.91 -12.85
C VAL A 89 6.67 -1.91 -13.58
N HIS A 90 5.81 -2.89 -13.32
CA HIS A 90 4.48 -2.97 -13.93
C HIS A 90 3.60 -1.78 -13.58
N THR A 91 3.69 -1.25 -12.36
CA THR A 91 2.95 -0.04 -11.96
C THR A 91 3.42 1.16 -12.76
N LEU A 92 4.73 1.37 -12.88
CA LEU A 92 5.29 2.49 -13.63
C LEU A 92 4.97 2.41 -15.13
N ASP A 93 5.10 1.22 -15.72
CA ASP A 93 4.74 0.98 -17.12
C ASP A 93 3.27 1.27 -17.39
N HIS A 94 2.38 0.75 -16.54
CA HIS A 94 0.94 0.98 -16.69
C HIS A 94 0.59 2.46 -16.57
N LEU A 95 1.09 3.15 -15.53
CA LEU A 95 0.83 4.57 -15.34
C LEU A 95 1.39 5.41 -16.51
N SER A 96 2.51 5.01 -17.09
CA SER A 96 3.10 5.69 -18.25
C SER A 96 2.26 5.54 -19.51
N GLY A 97 1.43 4.49 -19.60
CA GLY A 97 0.45 4.33 -20.67
C GLY A 97 -0.79 5.21 -20.51
N LEU A 98 -0.99 5.84 -19.35
CA LEU A 98 -2.12 6.74 -19.10
C LEU A 98 -1.76 8.15 -19.58
N GLY A 99 -2.17 8.49 -20.80
CA GLY A 99 -1.84 9.77 -21.45
C GLY A 99 -2.17 11.01 -20.62
N ASP A 100 -3.24 10.97 -19.81
CA ASP A 100 -3.68 12.08 -18.96
C ASP A 100 -2.68 12.45 -17.85
N LEU A 101 -1.75 11.55 -17.49
CA LEU A 101 -0.72 11.83 -16.50
C LEU A 101 0.50 12.57 -17.07
N GLY A 102 0.64 12.63 -18.40
CA GLY A 102 1.78 13.29 -19.05
C GLY A 102 3.15 12.70 -18.68
N LEU A 103 3.19 11.42 -18.30
CA LEU A 103 4.43 10.69 -18.05
C LEU A 103 5.11 10.36 -19.38
N LEU A 104 6.40 10.69 -19.47
CA LEU A 104 7.23 10.55 -20.67
C LEU A 104 8.58 9.90 -20.27
N PRO A 105 8.57 8.68 -19.69
CA PRO A 105 9.79 8.06 -19.20
C PRO A 105 10.80 7.84 -20.33
N THR A 106 12.05 8.22 -20.10
CA THR A 106 13.14 8.01 -21.06
C THR A 106 13.60 6.55 -21.09
N ALA A 107 14.51 6.22 -22.02
CA ALA A 107 15.18 4.93 -22.01
C ALA A 107 16.01 4.72 -20.72
N GLU A 108 16.64 5.78 -20.21
CA GLU A 108 17.36 5.72 -18.93
C GLU A 108 16.40 5.48 -17.75
N ASP A 109 15.25 6.17 -17.70
CA ASP A 109 14.25 5.94 -16.65
C ASP A 109 13.82 4.46 -16.61
N ARG A 110 13.51 3.89 -17.77
CA ARG A 110 13.09 2.48 -17.88
C ARG A 110 14.22 1.52 -17.47
N ALA A 111 15.46 1.81 -17.86
CA ALA A 111 16.62 1.03 -17.43
C ALA A 111 16.80 1.09 -15.89
N ALA A 112 16.59 2.27 -15.30
CA ALA A 112 16.63 2.46 -13.85
C ALA A 112 15.52 1.68 -13.12
N TRP A 113 14.31 1.60 -13.69
CA TRP A 113 13.24 0.78 -13.13
C TRP A 113 13.61 -0.69 -13.11
N LEU A 114 14.15 -1.19 -14.23
CA LEU A 114 14.53 -2.58 -14.40
C LEU A 114 15.74 -2.97 -13.54
N SER A 115 16.66 -2.04 -13.26
CA SER A 115 17.78 -2.28 -12.33
C SER A 115 17.37 -2.16 -10.85
N GLY A 116 16.14 -1.72 -10.57
CA GLY A 116 15.66 -1.52 -9.21
C GLY A 116 16.15 -0.22 -8.57
N ASP A 117 16.59 0.76 -9.36
CA ASP A 117 16.96 2.10 -8.90
C ASP A 117 15.72 2.93 -8.58
N VAL A 118 15.04 2.50 -7.53
CA VAL A 118 13.85 3.11 -6.95
C VAL A 118 14.01 3.15 -5.45
N ARG A 119 13.50 4.21 -4.83
CA ARG A 119 13.55 4.36 -3.38
C ARG A 119 12.22 3.93 -2.77
N LEU A 120 12.22 2.76 -2.13
CA LEU A 120 11.08 2.31 -1.33
C LEU A 120 10.99 3.13 -0.04
N THR A 121 9.78 3.58 0.29
CA THR A 121 9.49 4.33 1.52
C THR A 121 8.42 3.67 2.37
N ARG A 122 7.66 2.73 1.81
CA ARG A 122 6.78 1.81 2.53
C ARG A 122 6.60 0.52 1.74
N VAL A 123 6.63 -0.62 2.45
CA VAL A 123 6.30 -1.94 1.91
C VAL A 123 5.44 -2.67 2.94
N ASP A 124 4.24 -3.08 2.53
CA ASP A 124 3.36 -3.91 3.34
C ASP A 124 3.36 -5.34 2.77
N GLN A 125 4.19 -6.20 3.37
CA GLN A 125 4.39 -7.57 2.95
C GLN A 125 3.40 -8.50 3.64
N THR A 126 2.72 -9.35 2.87
CA THR A 126 1.65 -10.23 3.38
C THR A 126 2.03 -11.69 3.26
N GLN A 127 1.77 -12.47 4.29
CA GLN A 127 1.76 -13.93 4.25
C GLN A 127 0.41 -14.46 4.72
N SER A 128 -0.12 -15.48 4.05
CA SER A 128 -1.39 -16.11 4.41
C SER A 128 -1.17 -17.53 4.90
N TYR A 129 -1.86 -17.88 5.99
CA TYR A 129 -1.86 -19.21 6.56
C TYR A 129 -3.30 -19.72 6.62
N HIS A 130 -3.52 -20.95 6.16
CA HIS A 130 -4.83 -21.58 6.27
C HIS A 130 -4.95 -22.35 7.58
N LEU A 131 -6.03 -22.07 8.30
CA LEU A 131 -6.54 -22.87 9.41
C LEU A 131 -7.77 -23.65 8.93
N GLY A 132 -8.54 -24.24 9.86
CA GLY A 132 -9.70 -25.06 9.50
C GLY A 132 -10.89 -24.24 8.99
N ASN A 133 -11.18 -23.10 9.62
CA ASN A 133 -12.30 -22.21 9.30
C ASN A 133 -12.14 -20.84 9.99
N LEU A 134 -13.11 -19.93 9.81
CA LEU A 134 -13.09 -18.60 10.41
C LEU A 134 -13.05 -18.61 11.94
N SER A 135 -13.77 -19.53 12.58
CA SER A 135 -13.76 -19.66 14.04
C SER A 135 -12.36 -20.01 14.54
N ASP A 136 -11.65 -20.91 13.85
CA ASP A 136 -10.28 -21.29 14.20
C ASP A 136 -9.31 -20.11 14.06
N VAL A 137 -9.44 -19.30 13.00
CA VAL A 137 -8.64 -18.08 12.81
C VAL A 137 -8.87 -17.10 13.96
N LEU A 138 -10.13 -16.86 14.34
CA LEU A 138 -10.48 -15.98 15.45
C LEU A 138 -10.04 -16.54 16.81
N ALA A 139 -10.10 -17.85 17.00
CA ALA A 139 -9.59 -18.52 18.19
C ALA A 139 -8.06 -18.39 18.29
N TRP A 140 -7.35 -18.58 17.18
CA TRP A 140 -5.90 -18.40 17.10
C TRP A 140 -5.49 -16.97 17.47
N LEU A 141 -6.17 -15.95 16.92
CA LEU A 141 -5.89 -14.54 17.22
C LEU A 141 -6.08 -14.21 18.71
N ARG A 142 -7.14 -14.74 19.33
CA ARG A 142 -7.39 -14.58 20.77
C ARG A 142 -6.31 -15.28 21.62
N ALA A 143 -5.91 -16.49 21.25
CA ALA A 143 -4.83 -17.20 21.94
C ALA A 143 -3.49 -16.44 21.81
N ALA A 144 -3.18 -15.95 20.62
CA ALA A 144 -1.97 -15.17 20.35
C ALA A 144 -1.95 -13.84 21.12
N GLU A 145 -3.07 -13.14 21.26
CA GLU A 145 -3.16 -11.94 22.11
C GLU A 145 -2.74 -12.23 23.57
N GLN A 146 -3.09 -13.42 24.08
CA GLN A 146 -2.80 -13.79 25.47
C GLN A 146 -1.38 -14.30 25.68
N THR A 147 -0.73 -14.82 24.63
CA THR A 147 0.53 -15.59 24.76
C THR A 147 1.70 -15.00 23.99
N ALA A 148 1.45 -14.30 22.87
CA ALA A 148 2.51 -13.80 22.00
C ALA A 148 3.09 -12.49 22.52
N HIS A 149 4.43 -12.42 22.47
CA HIS A 149 5.20 -11.28 22.90
C HIS A 149 6.34 -11.04 21.90
N LEU A 150 6.52 -9.80 21.46
CA LEU A 150 7.63 -9.41 20.59
C LEU A 150 8.64 -8.57 21.35
N SER A 151 9.92 -8.90 21.19
CA SER A 151 11.03 -8.13 21.77
C SER A 151 10.92 -6.66 21.39
N HIS A 152 11.09 -5.77 22.38
CA HIS A 152 11.02 -4.31 22.22
C HIS A 152 9.66 -3.75 21.74
N ARG A 153 8.61 -4.58 21.70
CA ARG A 153 7.23 -4.18 21.34
C ARG A 153 6.20 -4.58 22.38
N GLY A 154 6.46 -5.64 23.13
CA GLY A 154 5.54 -6.11 24.16
C GLY A 154 4.50 -7.07 23.59
N ARG A 155 3.37 -7.11 24.29
CA ARG A 155 2.18 -7.89 23.90
C ARG A 155 1.46 -7.24 22.72
N GLY A 156 0.75 -8.06 21.95
CA GLY A 156 -0.12 -7.58 20.89
C GLY A 156 -1.44 -7.01 21.43
N GLN A 157 -2.08 -6.15 20.63
CA GLN A 157 -3.39 -5.59 20.93
C GLN A 157 -4.43 -6.10 19.93
N LEU A 158 -5.45 -6.81 20.42
CA LEU A 158 -6.57 -7.25 19.58
C LEU A 158 -7.59 -6.12 19.42
N VAL A 159 -7.89 -5.76 18.18
CA VAL A 159 -8.84 -4.72 17.79
C VAL A 159 -10.04 -5.38 17.14
N LYS A 160 -11.24 -5.04 17.63
CA LYS A 160 -12.54 -5.56 17.13
C LYS A 160 -12.63 -7.10 17.08
N GLY A 161 -11.81 -7.80 17.86
CA GLY A 161 -11.79 -9.26 17.93
C GLY A 161 -11.24 -9.98 16.68
N SER A 162 -10.80 -9.25 15.64
CA SER A 162 -10.43 -9.84 14.34
C SER A 162 -9.06 -9.42 13.82
N THR A 163 -8.39 -8.46 14.46
CA THR A 163 -7.06 -7.98 14.07
C THR A 163 -6.16 -7.77 15.27
N LEU A 164 -5.05 -8.49 15.34
CA LEU A 164 -4.00 -8.40 16.36
C LEU A 164 -2.84 -7.54 15.85
N TYR A 165 -2.54 -6.44 16.53
CA TYR A 165 -1.45 -5.53 16.19
C TYR A 165 -0.26 -5.68 17.12
N PHE A 166 0.94 -5.55 16.56
CA PHE A 166 2.19 -5.31 17.27
C PHE A 166 2.85 -4.04 16.74
N GLY A 167 3.18 -3.11 17.63
CA GLY A 167 3.85 -1.86 17.27
C GLY A 167 3.02 -0.97 16.33
N GLN A 168 1.70 -0.90 16.48
CA GLN A 168 0.77 -0.22 15.57
C GLN A 168 1.19 1.23 15.21
N HIS A 169 1.75 1.97 16.17
CA HIS A 169 2.17 3.37 16.00
C HIS A 169 3.66 3.55 15.65
N SER A 170 4.36 2.45 15.36
CA SER A 170 5.77 2.48 15.02
C SER A 170 6.02 3.20 13.69
N ARG A 171 7.01 4.09 13.71
CA ARG A 171 7.50 4.80 12.51
C ARG A 171 8.48 3.96 11.66
N ARG A 172 8.87 2.78 12.16
CA ARG A 172 9.82 1.85 11.52
C ARG A 172 9.09 0.68 10.90
N TRP A 173 8.52 -0.18 11.74
CA TRP A 173 7.78 -1.34 11.30
C TRP A 173 6.63 -1.69 12.25
N SER A 174 5.57 -2.31 11.73
CA SER A 174 4.46 -2.85 12.51
C SER A 174 4.02 -4.20 11.93
N LEU A 175 3.58 -5.13 12.78
CA LEU A 175 3.01 -6.40 12.36
C LEU A 175 1.52 -6.41 12.69
N LYS A 176 0.68 -6.79 11.72
CA LYS A 176 -0.74 -7.04 11.94
C LYS A 176 -1.07 -8.47 11.54
N LEU A 177 -1.81 -9.18 12.38
CA LEU A 177 -2.39 -10.48 12.06
C LEU A 177 -3.90 -10.37 12.09
N TYR A 178 -4.61 -10.85 11.08
CA TYR A 178 -6.06 -10.68 11.03
C TYR A 178 -6.79 -11.80 10.31
N ALA A 179 -8.08 -11.92 10.63
CA ALA A 179 -8.99 -12.82 9.95
C ALA A 179 -9.41 -12.22 8.60
N LYS A 180 -8.85 -12.72 7.49
CA LYS A 180 -9.08 -12.14 6.18
C LYS A 180 -10.55 -12.23 5.75
N GLY A 181 -11.21 -13.35 6.06
CA GLY A 181 -12.64 -13.51 5.83
C GLY A 181 -13.48 -12.41 6.48
N GLN A 182 -13.17 -12.03 7.72
CA GLN A 182 -13.89 -10.93 8.38
C GLN A 182 -13.57 -9.59 7.71
N GLU A 183 -12.30 -9.33 7.38
CA GLU A 183 -11.86 -8.08 6.77
C GLU A 183 -12.55 -7.80 5.42
N ILE A 184 -12.68 -8.79 4.54
CA ILE A 184 -13.32 -8.59 3.21
C ILE A 184 -14.82 -8.31 3.29
N ARG A 185 -15.43 -8.43 4.48
CA ARG A 185 -16.84 -8.11 4.75
C ARG A 185 -17.02 -6.74 5.44
N ASP A 186 -15.96 -6.14 5.96
CA ASP A 186 -16.03 -4.88 6.69
C ASP A 186 -16.29 -3.69 5.74
N LYS A 187 -17.15 -2.74 6.14
CA LYS A 187 -17.62 -1.63 5.28
C LYS A 187 -16.54 -0.77 4.62
N GLY A 188 -15.33 -0.70 5.17
CA GLY A 188 -14.18 0.03 4.58
C GLY A 188 -13.22 -0.83 3.75
N HIS A 189 -13.39 -2.15 3.80
CA HIS A 189 -12.50 -3.14 3.19
C HIS A 189 -13.23 -4.12 2.28
N ARG A 190 -14.54 -3.91 2.10
CA ARG A 190 -15.42 -4.80 1.37
C ARG A 190 -14.89 -5.07 -0.04
N GLN A 191 -14.84 -6.35 -0.42
CA GLN A 191 -14.38 -6.78 -1.74
C GLN A 191 -15.50 -7.54 -2.42
N GLU A 192 -16.44 -6.83 -3.05
CA GLU A 192 -17.68 -7.41 -3.60
C GLU A 192 -17.39 -8.54 -4.58
N MET A 193 -16.37 -8.38 -5.43
CA MET A 193 -15.91 -9.43 -6.36
C MET A 193 -15.53 -10.75 -5.68
N ILE A 194 -15.10 -10.72 -4.42
CA ILE A 194 -14.77 -11.93 -3.65
C ILE A 194 -16.00 -12.51 -2.97
N LEU A 195 -16.93 -11.66 -2.51
CA LEU A 195 -18.09 -12.10 -1.72
C LEU A 195 -19.06 -12.97 -2.53
N ASP A 196 -19.11 -12.76 -3.84
CA ASP A 196 -19.97 -13.52 -4.75
C ASP A 196 -19.33 -14.84 -5.24
N LEU A 197 -18.11 -15.15 -4.80
CA LEU A 197 -17.36 -16.34 -5.22
C LEU A 197 -17.20 -17.31 -4.03
N PRO A 198 -18.01 -18.40 -3.95
CA PRO A 198 -18.05 -19.28 -2.78
C PRO A 198 -16.68 -19.87 -2.41
N HIS A 199 -15.89 -20.28 -3.40
CA HIS A 199 -14.56 -20.84 -3.18
C HIS A 199 -13.56 -19.79 -2.67
N ALA A 200 -13.63 -18.55 -3.17
CA ALA A 200 -12.78 -17.46 -2.71
C ALA A 200 -13.17 -17.03 -1.28
N LEU A 201 -14.46 -17.02 -0.98
CA LEU A 201 -14.97 -16.74 0.36
C LEU A 201 -14.54 -17.81 1.37
N ALA A 202 -14.66 -19.09 1.02
CA ALA A 202 -14.20 -20.21 1.85
C ALA A 202 -12.68 -20.16 2.07
N TRP A 203 -11.91 -19.77 1.05
CA TRP A 203 -10.47 -19.54 1.16
C TRP A 203 -10.18 -18.39 2.14
N ALA A 204 -10.91 -17.27 2.02
CA ALA A 204 -10.75 -16.11 2.90
C ALA A 204 -11.08 -16.42 4.36
N ASP A 205 -12.16 -17.17 4.60
CA ASP A 205 -12.61 -17.54 5.93
C ASP A 205 -11.59 -18.40 6.68
N ARG A 206 -10.83 -19.22 5.96
CA ARG A 206 -9.76 -20.02 6.56
C ARG A 206 -8.45 -19.27 6.72
N THR A 207 -8.36 -18.03 6.25
CA THR A 207 -7.09 -17.31 6.15
C THR A 207 -6.82 -16.44 7.37
N LEU A 208 -5.78 -16.82 8.12
CA LEU A 208 -5.03 -15.93 8.99
C LEU A 208 -4.00 -15.19 8.13
N ARG A 209 -4.15 -13.87 7.99
CA ARG A 209 -3.18 -13.04 7.28
C ARG A 209 -2.23 -12.41 8.27
N ALA A 210 -0.93 -12.62 8.07
CA ALA A 210 0.12 -11.84 8.70
C ALA A 210 0.61 -10.78 7.71
N GLU A 211 0.76 -9.54 8.17
CA GLU A 211 1.24 -8.45 7.35
C GLU A 211 2.26 -7.60 8.09
N LEU A 212 3.47 -7.57 7.54
CA LEU A 212 4.59 -6.79 8.02
C LEU A 212 4.66 -5.49 7.22
N VAL A 213 4.42 -4.39 7.91
CA VAL A 213 4.53 -3.04 7.34
C VAL A 213 5.91 -2.50 7.67
N LEU A 214 6.73 -2.25 6.66
CA LEU A 214 8.02 -1.57 6.74
C LEU A 214 7.86 -0.14 6.23
N ARG A 215 8.44 0.84 6.94
CA ARG A 215 8.36 2.28 6.63
C ARG A 215 9.76 2.84 6.44
N SER A 216 9.82 4.09 6.00
CA SER A 216 11.06 4.76 5.55
C SER A 216 12.18 4.84 6.60
N MET A 217 11.91 4.67 7.89
CA MET A 217 12.99 4.62 8.90
C MET A 217 13.64 3.24 9.01
N GLU A 218 12.93 2.20 8.58
CA GLU A 218 13.41 0.81 8.57
C GLU A 218 14.03 0.44 7.22
N LEU A 219 13.51 1.00 6.12
CA LEU A 219 13.96 0.78 4.74
C LEU A 219 15.16 1.67 4.35
N ARG A 220 15.89 2.22 5.34
CA ARG A 220 17.03 3.11 5.11
C ARG A 220 18.33 2.35 5.01
#